data_AF-A0AAJ1PR98-F1
#
_entry.id   AF-A0AAJ1PR98-F1
#
_cell.length_a   1.000
_cell.length_b   1.000
_cell.length_c   1.000
_cell.angle_alpha   90.00
_cell.angle_beta   90.00
_cell.angle_gamma   90.00
#
_symmetry.space_group_name_H-M   'P 1'
#
loop_
_entity.id
_entity.type
_entity.pdbx_description
1 polymer ?
#
loop_
_entity_poly.entity_id
_entity_poly.type
_entity_poly.pdbx_seq_one_letter_code
_entity_poly.pdbx_strand_id
1 'polypeptide(L)'
;MKKILVMLIFLFFLLQNSFAWNFATHEFICEQIYQTNKELNKILDHDQFLRGCNAPDTEFNDQQNHHCYVARQCHVIDTSKIKPNSLAYFSDIEDCVEGSYFDCPAMEKFEEYIEKASENNFSFYVGVSTHYFTDAHVPVHQTMGEDYWKCHIPFEKKIDDNLKSGKRSWTVSVKCEVYFPCEKVKKVSRKCDKGYNVDVIYSYKNIVELIEKTDKTLSKKLDLSYESDYSHLLGRRSTGFFTLIASRIVNFFRILIDFIKG
;
A
#
# COMPACT_ATOMS: atom_id res chain seq x y z
N MET A 1 -12.42 -7.13 47.05
CA MET A 1 -11.19 -6.80 46.29
C MET A 1 -10.87 -7.80 45.17
N LYS A 2 -10.83 -9.13 45.42
CA LYS A 2 -10.49 -10.13 44.38
C LYS A 2 -11.33 -10.05 43.09
N LYS A 3 -12.64 -9.73 43.18
CA LYS A 3 -13.53 -9.59 42.01
C LYS A 3 -13.22 -8.37 41.14
N ILE A 4 -12.76 -7.27 41.73
CA ILE A 4 -12.38 -6.04 41.00
C ILE A 4 -11.08 -6.26 40.24
N LEU A 5 -10.12 -6.98 40.83
CA LEU A 5 -8.85 -7.33 40.17
C LEU A 5 -9.09 -8.22 38.94
N VAL A 6 -9.96 -9.24 39.05
CA VAL A 6 -10.31 -10.11 37.90
C VAL A 6 -11.02 -9.31 36.80
N MET A 7 -11.91 -8.38 37.15
CA MET A 7 -12.57 -7.51 36.17
C MET A 7 -11.60 -6.56 35.47
N LEU A 8 -10.63 -5.98 36.18
CA LEU A 8 -9.59 -5.12 35.60
C LEU A 8 -8.63 -5.89 34.68
N ILE A 9 -8.26 -7.12 35.06
CA ILE A 9 -7.46 -8.02 34.21
C ILE A 9 -8.26 -8.36 32.94
N PHE A 10 -9.56 -8.66 33.07
CA PHE A 10 -10.41 -8.96 31.92
C PHE A 10 -10.59 -7.74 31.00
N LEU A 11 -10.69 -6.53 31.57
CA LEU A 11 -10.77 -5.27 30.80
C LEU A 11 -9.48 -5.03 29.99
N PHE A 12 -8.32 -5.39 30.53
CA PHE A 12 -7.03 -5.31 29.84
C PHE A 12 -6.92 -6.28 28.65
N PHE A 13 -7.57 -7.45 28.74
CA PHE A 13 -7.61 -8.42 27.63
C PHE A 13 -8.64 -8.06 26.55
N LEU A 14 -9.61 -7.19 26.85
CA LEU A 14 -10.61 -6.72 25.89
C LEU A 14 -10.14 -5.50 25.07
N LEU A 15 -9.01 -4.89 25.44
CA LEU A 15 -8.31 -3.90 24.61
C LEU A 15 -7.47 -4.60 23.54
N GLN A 16 -8.12 -5.38 22.67
CA GLN A 16 -7.47 -5.78 21.42
C GLN A 16 -7.64 -4.63 20.45
N ASN A 17 -6.58 -3.83 20.32
CA ASN A 17 -6.50 -2.77 19.32
C ASN A 17 -6.67 -3.43 17.94
N SER A 18 -7.80 -3.13 17.30
CA SER A 18 -8.04 -3.39 15.89
C SER A 18 -7.21 -2.39 15.09
N PHE A 19 -6.08 -2.85 14.58
CA PHE A 19 -5.25 -2.07 13.66
C PHE A 19 -5.71 -2.36 12.22
N ALA A 20 -5.79 -1.33 11.37
CA ALA A 20 -5.60 -1.49 9.94
C ALA A 20 -4.14 -1.93 9.68
N TRP A 21 -3.71 -2.02 8.42
CA TRP A 21 -2.38 -2.50 7.99
C TRP A 21 -1.35 -2.53 9.11
N ASN A 22 -0.99 -3.74 9.58
CA ASN A 22 -0.12 -3.85 10.74
C ASN A 22 1.13 -2.99 10.54
N PHE A 23 1.55 -2.25 11.57
CA PHE A 23 2.57 -1.19 11.53
C PHE A 23 3.80 -1.50 10.67
N ALA A 24 4.26 -2.75 10.72
CA ALA A 24 5.40 -3.23 9.95
C ALA A 24 5.23 -3.07 8.43
N THR A 25 4.01 -3.05 7.90
CA THR A 25 3.77 -2.93 6.47
C THR A 25 3.86 -1.49 5.98
N HIS A 26 3.28 -0.53 6.71
CA HIS A 26 3.48 0.89 6.41
C HIS A 26 4.94 1.29 6.60
N GLU A 27 5.57 0.84 7.69
CA GLU A 27 6.99 1.05 7.93
C GLU A 27 7.82 0.48 6.78
N PHE A 28 7.55 -0.74 6.31
CA PHE A 28 8.22 -1.32 5.15
C PHE A 28 8.08 -0.44 3.89
N ILE A 29 6.86 0.00 3.56
CA ILE A 29 6.62 0.83 2.38
C ILE A 29 7.38 2.15 2.49
N CYS A 30 7.25 2.85 3.62
CA CYS A 30 7.91 4.12 3.85
C CYS A 30 9.44 3.97 3.82
N GLU A 31 9.99 2.92 4.44
CA GLU A 31 11.41 2.62 4.38
C GLU A 31 11.90 2.47 2.93
N GLN A 32 11.16 1.74 2.08
CA GLN A 32 11.55 1.57 0.69
C GLN A 32 11.52 2.90 -0.09
N ILE A 33 10.52 3.75 0.17
CA ILE A 33 10.44 5.08 -0.45
C ILE A 33 11.62 5.95 0.00
N TYR A 34 11.87 6.01 1.30
CA TYR A 34 12.95 6.82 1.88
C TYR A 34 14.34 6.39 1.39
N GLN A 35 14.59 5.08 1.29
CA GLN A 35 15.87 4.55 0.82
C GLN A 35 16.08 4.73 -0.68
N THR A 36 15.01 4.67 -1.48
CA THR A 36 15.11 4.66 -2.95
C THR A 36 15.04 6.07 -3.54
N ASN A 37 14.16 6.94 -3.02
CA ASN A 37 14.03 8.30 -3.50
C ASN A 37 15.08 9.22 -2.85
N LYS A 38 16.13 9.55 -3.62
CA LYS A 38 17.24 10.38 -3.16
C LYS A 38 16.87 11.83 -2.84
N GLU A 39 15.85 12.39 -3.50
CA GLU A 39 15.43 13.77 -3.22
C GLU A 39 14.62 13.81 -1.92
N LEU A 40 13.67 12.87 -1.73
CA LEU A 40 12.95 12.73 -0.48
C LEU A 40 13.90 12.47 0.70
N ASN A 41 14.87 11.56 0.53
CA ASN A 41 15.86 11.23 1.56
C ASN A 41 16.62 12.46 2.10
N LYS A 42 16.91 13.45 1.23
CA LYS A 42 17.66 14.66 1.61
C LYS A 42 16.85 15.65 2.43
N ILE A 43 15.53 15.65 2.28
CA ILE A 43 14.64 16.65 2.89
C ILE A 43 13.80 16.07 4.04
N LEU A 44 13.77 14.75 4.19
CA LEU A 44 13.05 14.07 5.25
C LEU A 44 13.99 13.66 6.39
N ASP A 45 13.62 14.00 7.61
CA ASP A 45 14.08 13.30 8.80
C ASP A 45 13.48 11.89 8.81
N HIS A 46 14.35 10.90 8.82
CA HIS A 46 13.99 9.48 8.72
C HIS A 46 13.01 9.05 9.82
N ASP A 47 13.34 9.35 11.08
CA ASP A 47 12.60 8.84 12.22
C ASP A 47 11.23 9.51 12.34
N GLN A 48 11.15 10.82 12.06
CA GLN A 48 9.87 11.52 11.99
C GLN A 48 9.01 11.01 10.84
N PHE A 49 9.59 10.71 9.68
CA PHE A 49 8.86 10.16 8.54
C PHE A 49 8.26 8.78 8.86
N LEU A 50 9.07 7.83 9.35
CA LEU A 50 8.58 6.50 9.73
C LEU A 50 7.55 6.55 10.87
N ARG A 51 7.74 7.45 11.84
CA ARG A 51 6.73 7.68 12.89
C ARG A 51 5.42 8.16 12.28
N GLY A 52 5.48 9.13 11.36
CA GLY A 52 4.33 9.65 10.63
C GLY A 52 3.56 8.57 9.88
N CYS A 53 4.29 7.63 9.25
CA CYS A 53 3.68 6.51 8.50
C CYS A 53 2.85 5.55 9.35
N ASN A 54 2.99 5.55 10.67
CA ASN A 54 2.21 4.72 11.59
C ASN A 54 1.26 5.54 12.47
N ALA A 55 1.37 6.86 12.47
CA ALA A 55 0.66 7.74 13.38
C ALA A 55 -0.87 7.69 13.21
N PRO A 56 -1.46 7.55 12.01
CA PRO A 56 -2.92 7.42 11.87
C PRO A 56 -3.50 6.26 12.69
N ASP A 57 -2.83 5.11 12.67
CA ASP A 57 -3.24 3.91 13.41
C ASP A 57 -2.84 3.94 14.90
N THR A 58 -1.64 4.40 15.23
CA THR A 58 -1.10 4.36 16.62
C THR A 58 -1.48 5.57 17.47
N GLU A 59 -1.41 6.77 16.89
CA GLU A 59 -1.47 8.03 17.63
C GLU A 59 -2.84 8.70 17.46
N PHE A 60 -3.37 8.72 16.24
CA PHE A 60 -4.63 9.40 15.94
C PHE A 60 -5.83 8.48 16.18
N ASN A 61 -5.64 7.16 16.07
CA ASN A 61 -6.70 6.15 16.10
C ASN A 61 -7.78 6.41 15.03
N ASP A 62 -7.37 6.81 13.82
CA ASP A 62 -8.26 7.31 12.76
C ASP A 62 -8.74 6.23 11.79
N GLN A 63 -9.31 5.15 12.34
CA GLN A 63 -9.76 4.00 11.55
C GLN A 63 -10.86 4.34 10.51
N GLN A 64 -11.55 5.47 10.67
CA GLN A 64 -12.68 5.84 9.80
C GLN A 64 -12.24 6.41 8.46
N ASN A 65 -11.01 6.95 8.38
CA ASN A 65 -10.51 7.66 7.21
C ASN A 65 -9.53 6.84 6.35
N HIS A 66 -9.34 5.54 6.62
CA HIS A 66 -8.45 4.67 5.84
C HIS A 66 -9.10 4.10 4.56
N HIS A 67 -10.34 4.46 4.24
CA HIS A 67 -11.09 3.81 3.15
C HIS A 67 -11.18 4.67 1.88
N CYS A 68 -11.25 4.00 0.73
CA CYS A 68 -11.58 4.60 -0.56
C CYS A 68 -12.54 3.72 -1.35
N TYR A 69 -13.83 3.98 -1.18
CA TYR A 69 -14.88 3.21 -1.82
C TYR A 69 -14.99 3.56 -3.31
N VAL A 70 -14.64 2.58 -4.14
CA VAL A 70 -14.93 2.60 -5.57
C VAL A 70 -16.40 2.23 -5.77
N ALA A 71 -17.20 3.12 -6.36
CA ALA A 71 -18.52 2.75 -6.84
C ALA A 71 -18.49 2.58 -8.35
N ARG A 72 -18.94 1.42 -8.82
CA ARG A 72 -19.53 1.31 -10.15
C ARG A 72 -20.82 2.12 -10.09
N GLN A 73 -21.07 3.05 -11.01
CA GLN A 73 -22.47 3.40 -11.30
C GLN A 73 -23.23 2.09 -11.51
N CYS A 74 -24.40 1.90 -10.91
CA CYS A 74 -25.15 0.64 -10.79
C CYS A 74 -25.45 -0.09 -12.11
N HIS A 75 -24.45 -0.53 -12.85
CA HIS A 75 -24.59 -1.44 -13.97
C HIS A 75 -24.42 -2.83 -13.42
N VAL A 76 -25.39 -3.70 -13.71
CA VAL A 76 -25.32 -5.13 -13.41
C VAL A 76 -23.96 -5.67 -13.86
N ILE A 77 -23.18 -6.18 -12.91
CA ILE A 77 -21.91 -6.83 -13.20
C ILE A 77 -22.22 -8.16 -13.89
N ASP A 78 -21.80 -8.30 -15.14
CA ASP A 78 -21.81 -9.59 -15.81
C ASP A 78 -20.62 -10.42 -15.29
N THR A 79 -20.84 -11.11 -14.17
CA THR A 79 -19.83 -11.95 -13.52
C THR A 79 -19.40 -13.13 -14.38
N SER A 80 -20.07 -13.41 -15.50
CA SER A 80 -19.63 -14.45 -16.45
C SER A 80 -18.38 -14.03 -17.25
N LYS A 81 -18.10 -12.72 -17.30
CA LYS A 81 -16.91 -12.15 -17.95
C LYS A 81 -15.71 -12.00 -17.01
N ILE A 82 -15.95 -12.09 -15.71
CA ILE A 82 -14.92 -12.06 -14.68
C ILE A 82 -14.51 -13.51 -14.43
N LYS A 83 -13.20 -13.82 -14.43
CA LYS A 83 -12.75 -15.18 -14.09
C LYS A 83 -13.28 -15.51 -12.68
N PRO A 84 -14.09 -16.57 -12.50
CA PRO A 84 -14.94 -16.75 -11.33
C PRO A 84 -14.20 -16.89 -9.98
N ASN A 85 -12.86 -17.00 -10.00
CA ASN A 85 -12.03 -17.28 -8.83
C ASN A 85 -10.84 -16.32 -8.70
N SER A 86 -10.83 -15.20 -9.42
CA SER A 86 -9.80 -14.18 -9.26
C SER A 86 -10.32 -12.84 -9.76
N LEU A 87 -10.72 -11.96 -8.86
CA LEU A 87 -10.64 -10.53 -9.20
C LEU A 87 -9.16 -10.18 -9.16
N ALA A 88 -8.54 -10.00 -10.32
CA ALA A 88 -7.27 -9.30 -10.40
C ALA A 88 -7.58 -7.82 -10.14
N TYR A 89 -7.82 -7.48 -8.87
CA TYR A 89 -8.56 -6.31 -8.40
C TYR A 89 -8.06 -4.97 -8.96
N PHE A 90 -6.82 -4.89 -9.44
CA PHE A 90 -6.23 -3.65 -9.93
C PHE A 90 -6.50 -3.34 -11.40
N SER A 91 -6.37 -4.29 -12.34
CA SER A 91 -6.68 -4.02 -13.76
C SER A 91 -8.17 -3.91 -14.00
N ASP A 92 -8.93 -4.80 -13.37
CA ASP A 92 -10.34 -4.96 -13.72
C ASP A 92 -11.23 -3.86 -13.11
N ILE A 93 -10.77 -3.16 -12.06
CA ILE A 93 -11.48 -2.02 -11.45
C ILE A 93 -11.11 -0.71 -12.13
N GLU A 94 -9.82 -0.45 -12.40
CA GLU A 94 -9.39 0.76 -13.13
C GLU A 94 -10.06 0.83 -14.51
N ASP A 95 -10.16 -0.31 -15.22
CA ASP A 95 -10.88 -0.42 -16.50
C ASP A 95 -12.41 -0.21 -16.38
N CYS A 96 -12.98 -0.37 -15.19
CA CYS A 96 -14.44 -0.30 -14.94
C CYS A 96 -14.93 1.02 -14.34
N VAL A 97 -14.07 1.86 -13.75
CA VAL A 97 -14.49 3.06 -12.98
C VAL A 97 -14.07 4.39 -13.60
N GLU A 98 -13.49 4.38 -14.81
CA GLU A 98 -12.88 5.57 -15.46
C GLU A 98 -12.03 6.41 -14.47
N GLY A 99 -11.46 5.76 -13.45
CA GLY A 99 -10.65 6.39 -12.40
C GLY A 99 -11.36 7.24 -11.34
N SER A 100 -12.69 7.20 -11.16
CA SER A 100 -13.37 8.02 -10.15
C SER A 100 -13.81 7.26 -8.88
N TYR A 101 -13.30 7.69 -7.71
CA TYR A 101 -13.80 7.22 -6.41
C TYR A 101 -15.17 7.84 -6.11
N PHE A 102 -16.06 7.07 -5.48
CA PHE A 102 -17.34 7.60 -5.05
C PHE A 102 -17.24 8.36 -3.72
N ASP A 103 -16.40 7.85 -2.83
CA ASP A 103 -16.08 8.39 -1.52
C ASP A 103 -14.68 7.90 -1.14
N CYS A 104 -13.77 8.80 -0.78
CA CYS A 104 -12.35 8.46 -0.58
C CYS A 104 -11.71 9.35 0.48
N PRO A 105 -12.16 9.23 1.75
CA PRO A 105 -11.60 10.00 2.85
C PRO A 105 -10.08 9.82 3.01
N ALA A 106 -9.53 8.65 2.65
CA ALA A 106 -8.09 8.46 2.72
C ALA A 106 -7.34 9.40 1.75
N MET A 107 -7.84 9.60 0.53
CA MET A 107 -7.21 10.57 -0.37
C MET A 107 -7.45 12.03 0.08
N GLU A 108 -8.58 12.33 0.72
CA GLU A 108 -8.79 13.65 1.35
C GLU A 108 -7.76 13.90 2.47
N LYS A 109 -7.50 12.90 3.32
CA LYS A 109 -6.48 12.96 4.37
C LYS A 109 -5.07 13.05 3.80
N PHE A 110 -4.77 12.33 2.73
CA PHE A 110 -3.50 12.45 2.02
C PHE A 110 -3.23 13.91 1.62
N GLU A 111 -4.20 14.57 0.98
CA GLU A 111 -4.05 15.97 0.57
C GLU A 111 -3.97 16.91 1.79
N GLU A 112 -4.84 16.72 2.77
CA GLU A 112 -4.89 17.53 4.00
C GLU A 112 -3.54 17.53 4.73
N TYR A 113 -2.90 16.37 4.88
CA TYR A 113 -1.65 16.27 5.62
C TYR A 113 -0.43 16.72 4.81
N ILE A 114 -0.45 16.62 3.47
CA ILE A 114 0.57 17.26 2.63
C ILE A 114 0.49 18.77 2.78
N GLU A 115 -0.71 19.37 2.78
CA GLU A 115 -0.89 20.81 2.95
C GLU A 115 -0.54 21.32 4.36
N LYS A 116 -0.73 20.49 5.38
CA LYS A 116 -0.33 20.81 6.77
C LYS A 116 1.17 20.70 7.03
N ALA A 117 1.92 20.07 6.12
CA ALA A 117 3.36 19.91 6.29
C ALA A 117 4.04 21.29 6.30
N SER A 118 4.72 21.58 7.41
CA SER A 118 5.47 22.82 7.64
C SER A 118 6.89 22.49 8.04
N GLU A 119 7.81 23.46 8.03
CA GLU A 119 9.24 23.24 8.32
C GLU A 119 9.48 22.41 9.61
N ASN A 120 8.68 22.62 10.66
CA ASN A 120 8.88 21.96 11.96
C ASN A 120 8.30 20.53 12.07
N ASN A 121 7.44 20.12 11.13
CA ASN A 121 6.76 18.81 11.17
C ASN A 121 6.67 18.16 9.79
N PHE A 122 7.49 18.63 8.85
CA PHE A 122 7.42 18.28 7.44
C PHE A 122 7.48 16.78 7.25
N SER A 123 8.52 16.13 7.80
CA SER A 123 8.74 14.70 7.62
C SER A 123 7.64 13.86 8.26
N PHE A 124 7.17 14.26 9.44
CA PHE A 124 6.05 13.58 10.11
C PHE A 124 4.78 13.63 9.26
N TYR A 125 4.37 14.81 8.77
CA TYR A 125 3.14 14.90 7.98
C TYR A 125 3.25 14.34 6.57
N VAL A 126 4.43 14.33 5.96
CA VAL A 126 4.67 13.55 4.73
C VAL A 126 4.50 12.06 5.01
N GLY A 127 4.97 11.56 6.15
CA GLY A 127 4.73 10.18 6.59
C GLY A 127 3.25 9.87 6.80
N VAL A 128 2.54 10.72 7.52
CA VAL A 128 1.07 10.60 7.73
C VAL A 128 0.33 10.58 6.40
N SER A 129 0.71 11.44 5.46
CA SER A 129 0.10 11.46 4.13
C SER A 129 0.36 10.15 3.38
N THR A 130 1.60 9.65 3.44
CA THR A 130 2.01 8.39 2.81
C THR A 130 1.15 7.22 3.28
N HIS A 131 0.85 7.14 4.59
CA HIS A 131 -0.04 6.14 5.17
C HIS A 131 -1.41 6.12 4.49
N TYR A 132 -2.13 7.26 4.49
CA TYR A 132 -3.46 7.32 3.89
C TYR A 132 -3.46 7.05 2.38
N PHE A 133 -2.41 7.50 1.67
CA PHE A 133 -2.29 7.18 0.25
C PHE A 133 -2.14 5.68 0.02
N THR A 134 -1.35 4.99 0.86
CA THR A 134 -1.19 3.54 0.74
C THR A 134 -2.50 2.82 1.01
N ASP A 135 -3.23 3.18 2.07
CA ASP A 135 -4.53 2.57 2.40
C ASP A 135 -5.57 2.76 1.30
N ALA A 136 -5.61 3.94 0.68
CA ALA A 136 -6.50 4.24 -0.44
C ALA A 136 -6.36 3.24 -1.60
N HIS A 137 -5.25 2.51 -1.69
CA HIS A 137 -4.91 1.57 -2.74
C HIS A 137 -4.84 0.10 -2.29
N VAL A 138 -5.24 -0.18 -1.06
CA VAL A 138 -5.33 -1.54 -0.54
C VAL A 138 -6.73 -2.11 -0.82
N PRO A 139 -6.85 -3.36 -1.32
CA PRO A 139 -8.15 -3.92 -1.68
C PRO A 139 -9.19 -3.93 -0.56
N VAL A 140 -8.80 -4.31 0.67
CA VAL A 140 -9.72 -4.39 1.82
C VAL A 140 -10.19 -3.02 2.31
N HIS A 141 -9.50 -1.94 1.95
CA HIS A 141 -9.92 -0.56 2.22
C HIS A 141 -10.78 0.04 1.08
N GLN A 142 -10.93 -0.69 -0.03
CA GLN A 142 -11.71 -0.26 -1.19
C GLN A 142 -13.07 -0.96 -1.33
N THR A 143 -13.32 -1.98 -0.50
CA THR A 143 -14.59 -2.69 -0.41
C THR A 143 -15.45 -2.12 0.71
N MET A 144 -16.75 -2.45 0.70
CA MET A 144 -17.59 -2.26 1.87
C MET A 144 -18.08 -3.61 2.39
N GLY A 145 -18.31 -3.67 3.70
CA GLY A 145 -19.00 -4.81 4.30
C GLY A 145 -18.17 -6.04 4.52
N GLU A 146 -16.88 -5.96 4.29
CA GLU A 146 -15.95 -7.00 4.64
C GLU A 146 -16.03 -7.32 6.13
N ASP A 147 -15.98 -8.61 6.47
CA ASP A 147 -15.86 -9.05 7.85
C ASP A 147 -14.43 -8.73 8.33
N TYR A 148 -14.32 -7.79 9.26
CA TYR A 148 -13.03 -7.35 9.79
C TYR A 148 -12.18 -8.51 10.34
N TRP A 149 -12.79 -9.49 11.01
CA TRP A 149 -12.09 -10.60 11.65
C TRP A 149 -11.80 -11.77 10.71
N LYS A 150 -12.63 -11.98 9.69
CA LYS A 150 -12.48 -13.11 8.75
C LYS A 150 -11.78 -12.73 7.43
N CYS A 151 -11.83 -11.47 7.05
CA CYS A 151 -11.24 -10.96 5.81
C CYS A 151 -10.09 -9.98 6.08
N HIS A 152 -10.37 -8.85 6.74
CA HIS A 152 -9.44 -7.72 6.84
C HIS A 152 -8.16 -8.08 7.61
N ILE A 153 -8.28 -8.47 8.90
CA ILE A 153 -7.13 -8.87 9.72
C ILE A 153 -6.35 -10.03 9.09
N PRO A 154 -6.98 -11.14 8.65
CA PRO A 154 -6.24 -12.24 8.03
C PRO A 154 -5.50 -11.86 6.75
N PHE A 155 -6.03 -10.91 5.97
CA PHE A 155 -5.40 -10.41 4.76
C PHE A 155 -4.12 -9.65 5.08
N GLU A 156 -4.23 -8.63 5.92
CA GLU A 156 -3.10 -7.78 6.31
C GLU A 156 -2.03 -8.56 7.06
N LYS A 157 -2.45 -9.43 7.99
CA LYS A 157 -1.52 -10.30 8.72
C LYS A 157 -0.71 -11.19 7.79
N LYS A 158 -1.33 -11.77 6.75
CA LYS A 158 -0.59 -12.61 5.79
C LYS A 158 0.41 -11.79 4.96
N ILE A 159 0.11 -10.53 4.63
CA ILE A 159 1.04 -9.64 3.95
C ILE A 159 2.23 -9.34 4.86
N ASP A 160 1.96 -8.92 6.10
CA ASP A 160 2.95 -8.62 7.13
C ASP A 160 3.88 -9.82 7.40
N ASP A 161 3.32 -11.02 7.62
CA ASP A 161 4.10 -12.24 7.84
C ASP A 161 5.02 -12.57 6.64
N ASN A 162 4.56 -12.31 5.40
CA ASN A 162 5.38 -12.50 4.20
C ASN A 162 6.49 -11.46 4.07
N LEU A 163 6.23 -10.19 4.38
CA LEU A 163 7.25 -9.13 4.37
C LEU A 163 8.33 -9.38 5.43
N LYS A 164 7.92 -9.75 6.66
CA LYS A 164 8.83 -10.15 7.75
C LYS A 164 9.71 -11.34 7.39
N SER A 165 9.23 -12.24 6.52
CA SER A 165 10.03 -13.38 6.06
C SER A 165 11.18 -12.99 5.11
N GLY A 166 11.19 -11.75 4.60
CA GLY A 166 12.16 -11.27 3.61
C GLY A 166 12.00 -11.88 2.21
N LYS A 167 10.98 -12.73 1.99
CA LYS A 167 10.69 -13.30 0.68
C LYS A 167 10.12 -12.23 -0.24
N ARG A 168 10.61 -12.20 -1.49
CA ARG A 168 10.19 -11.27 -2.55
C ARG A 168 9.31 -11.93 -3.62
N SER A 169 8.86 -13.16 -3.35
CA SER A 169 8.01 -13.95 -4.25
C SER A 169 6.96 -14.66 -3.41
N TRP A 170 5.79 -14.04 -3.34
CA TRP A 170 4.63 -14.56 -2.64
C TRP A 170 3.34 -13.94 -3.20
N THR A 171 2.25 -14.65 -2.96
CA THR A 171 0.88 -14.21 -3.23
C THR A 171 0.01 -14.60 -2.04
N VAL A 172 -0.71 -13.63 -1.51
CA VAL A 172 -1.74 -13.78 -0.49
C VAL A 172 -3.09 -13.90 -1.18
N SER A 173 -3.94 -14.78 -0.65
CA SER A 173 -5.35 -14.89 -1.03
C SER A 173 -6.20 -15.09 0.23
N VAL A 174 -7.27 -14.31 0.35
CA VAL A 174 -8.26 -14.38 1.43
C VAL A 174 -9.66 -14.29 0.84
N LYS A 175 -10.55 -15.19 1.26
CA LYS A 175 -11.96 -15.15 0.89
C LYS A 175 -12.68 -14.09 1.70
N CYS A 176 -13.34 -13.18 1.02
CA CYS A 176 -14.06 -12.07 1.61
C CYS A 176 -15.49 -12.05 1.10
N GLU A 177 -16.45 -11.91 2.01
CA GLU A 177 -17.80 -11.49 1.68
C GLU A 177 -17.81 -9.97 1.68
N VAL A 178 -18.12 -9.36 0.54
CA VAL A 178 -18.11 -7.90 0.35
C VAL A 178 -19.39 -7.47 -0.35
N TYR A 179 -19.77 -6.21 -0.19
CA TYR A 179 -20.77 -5.58 -1.05
C TYR A 179 -20.21 -4.30 -1.65
N PHE A 180 -20.73 -3.93 -2.81
CA PHE A 180 -20.41 -2.66 -3.44
C PHE A 180 -21.48 -1.63 -3.07
N PRO A 181 -21.13 -0.34 -2.97
CA PRO A 181 -22.13 0.72 -2.86
C PRO A 181 -22.94 0.81 -4.16
N CYS A 182 -24.27 0.89 -4.02
CA CYS A 182 -25.20 1.10 -5.12
C CYS A 182 -25.79 2.52 -5.05
N GLU A 183 -25.43 3.39 -6.00
CA GLU A 183 -25.99 4.74 -6.31
C GLU A 183 -25.98 5.81 -5.18
N LYS A 184 -25.60 7.04 -5.53
CA LYS A 184 -25.64 8.22 -4.64
C LYS A 184 -27.08 8.78 -4.58
N VAL A 185 -27.98 8.17 -3.80
CA VAL A 185 -29.22 8.86 -3.45
C VAL A 185 -28.92 9.84 -2.33
N LYS A 186 -29.07 11.14 -2.59
CA LYS A 186 -28.82 12.25 -1.67
C LYS A 186 -29.17 11.86 -0.21
N LYS A 187 -28.13 11.66 0.59
CA LYS A 187 -28.08 11.39 2.05
C LYS A 187 -28.07 9.95 2.59
N VAL A 188 -28.18 8.88 1.79
CA VAL A 188 -27.96 7.52 2.32
C VAL A 188 -27.35 6.63 1.24
N SER A 189 -26.12 6.16 1.43
CA SER A 189 -25.54 5.10 0.61
C SER A 189 -26.38 3.83 0.79
N ARG A 190 -26.91 3.28 -0.30
CA ARG A 190 -27.60 1.98 -0.25
C ARG A 190 -26.57 0.88 -0.52
N LYS A 191 -26.55 -0.13 0.35
CA LYS A 191 -25.83 -1.37 0.08
C LYS A 191 -26.45 -1.99 -1.18
N CYS A 192 -25.66 -2.49 -2.12
CA CYS A 192 -26.22 -3.41 -3.10
C CYS A 192 -26.80 -4.62 -2.34
N ASP A 193 -28.04 -5.04 -2.66
CA ASP A 193 -28.74 -6.12 -1.94
C ASP A 193 -28.05 -7.50 -2.04
N LYS A 194 -26.99 -7.61 -2.84
CA LYS A 194 -26.20 -8.83 -3.02
C LYS A 194 -24.80 -8.65 -2.43
N GLY A 195 -24.47 -9.46 -1.44
CA GLY A 195 -23.10 -9.75 -1.06
C GLY A 195 -22.43 -10.62 -2.13
N TYR A 196 -21.13 -10.43 -2.31
CA TYR A 196 -20.28 -11.17 -3.23
C TYR A 196 -19.22 -11.89 -2.41
N ASN A 197 -19.02 -13.18 -2.69
CA ASN A 197 -17.90 -13.93 -2.17
C ASN A 197 -16.76 -13.84 -3.18
N VAL A 198 -15.69 -13.13 -2.83
CA VAL A 198 -14.55 -12.88 -3.71
C VAL A 198 -13.25 -13.34 -3.05
N ASP A 199 -12.31 -13.81 -3.86
CA ASP A 199 -10.93 -14.02 -3.42
C ASP A 199 -10.18 -12.68 -3.57
N VAL A 200 -9.83 -12.04 -2.45
CA VAL A 200 -8.93 -10.88 -2.44
C VAL A 200 -7.50 -11.40 -2.57
N ILE A 201 -6.86 -11.07 -3.69
CA ILE A 201 -5.53 -11.55 -4.05
C ILE A 201 -4.55 -10.37 -4.05
N TYR A 202 -3.40 -10.55 -3.42
CA TYR A 202 -2.36 -9.52 -3.36
C TYR A 202 -0.97 -10.15 -3.34
N SER A 203 -0.05 -9.64 -4.14
CA SER A 203 1.28 -10.22 -4.31
C SER A 203 2.39 -9.24 -3.94
N TYR A 204 3.62 -9.75 -3.81
CA TYR A 204 4.77 -8.88 -3.60
C TYR A 204 4.94 -7.86 -4.74
N LYS A 205 4.60 -8.23 -5.97
CA LYS A 205 4.61 -7.31 -7.12
C LYS A 205 3.64 -6.13 -6.89
N ASN A 206 2.48 -6.37 -6.29
CA ASN A 206 1.51 -5.32 -5.99
C ASN A 206 2.03 -4.37 -4.89
N ILE A 207 2.74 -4.87 -3.87
CA ILE A 207 3.44 -4.00 -2.91
C ILE A 207 4.44 -3.08 -3.63
N VAL A 208 5.26 -3.63 -4.54
CA VAL A 208 6.25 -2.82 -5.26
C VAL A 208 5.60 -1.79 -6.17
N GLU A 209 4.52 -2.17 -6.87
CA GLU A 209 3.72 -1.24 -7.68
C GLU A 209 3.10 -0.13 -6.81
N LEU A 210 2.63 -0.47 -5.60
CA LEU A 210 2.10 0.51 -4.65
C LEU A 210 3.19 1.47 -4.15
N ILE A 211 4.37 0.97 -3.80
CA ILE A 211 5.53 1.78 -3.41
C ILE A 211 5.87 2.78 -4.53
N GLU A 212 6.00 2.29 -5.76
CA GLU A 212 6.33 3.12 -6.93
C GLU A 212 5.26 4.20 -7.19
N LYS A 213 3.98 3.83 -7.11
CA LYS A 213 2.85 4.75 -7.28
C LYS A 213 2.84 5.83 -6.18
N THR A 214 3.12 5.45 -4.95
CA THR A 214 3.15 6.35 -3.78
C THR A 214 4.29 7.34 -3.91
N ASP A 215 5.50 6.86 -4.18
CA ASP A 215 6.69 7.69 -4.38
C ASP A 215 6.51 8.71 -5.52
N LYS A 216 6.02 8.25 -6.67
CA LYS A 216 5.73 9.13 -7.80
C LYS A 216 4.71 10.22 -7.45
N THR A 217 3.69 9.88 -6.66
CA THR A 217 2.66 10.84 -6.26
C THR A 217 3.20 11.85 -5.26
N LEU A 218 3.96 11.41 -4.25
CA LEU A 218 4.63 12.27 -3.28
C LEU A 218 5.62 13.22 -3.98
N SER A 219 6.47 12.68 -4.85
CA SER A 219 7.44 13.48 -5.61
C SER A 219 6.75 14.58 -6.40
N LYS A 220 5.65 14.26 -7.09
CA LYS A 220 4.85 15.25 -7.81
C LYS A 220 4.25 16.30 -6.89
N LYS A 221 3.72 15.90 -5.73
CA LYS A 221 3.09 16.81 -4.76
C LYS A 221 4.07 17.76 -4.09
N LEU A 222 5.30 17.31 -3.89
CA LEU A 222 6.39 18.06 -3.27
C LEU A 222 7.30 18.76 -4.29
N ASP A 223 6.94 18.74 -5.57
CA ASP A 223 7.71 19.32 -6.69
C ASP A 223 9.17 18.82 -6.77
N LEU A 224 9.35 17.51 -6.56
CA LEU A 224 10.63 16.82 -6.63
C LEU A 224 10.82 16.10 -7.97
N SER A 225 12.06 15.95 -8.42
CA SER A 225 12.35 15.08 -9.55
C SER A 225 12.11 13.61 -9.16
N TYR A 226 11.44 12.87 -10.04
CA TYR A 226 11.20 11.45 -9.85
C TYR A 226 12.22 10.63 -10.65
N GLU A 227 13.19 10.03 -9.95
CA GLU A 227 14.27 9.22 -10.54
C GLU A 227 14.45 7.85 -9.85
N SER A 228 13.47 7.41 -9.06
CA SER A 228 13.54 6.17 -8.28
C SER A 228 13.48 4.91 -9.15
N ASP A 229 14.28 3.89 -8.81
CA ASP A 229 14.29 2.56 -9.45
C ASP A 229 14.08 1.44 -8.43
N TYR A 230 12.85 0.90 -8.41
CA TYR A 230 12.43 -0.20 -7.54
C TYR A 230 12.69 -1.60 -8.15
N SER A 231 13.38 -1.70 -9.30
CA SER A 231 13.65 -2.99 -9.95
C SER A 231 14.41 -3.98 -9.07
N HIS A 232 15.24 -3.46 -8.15
CA HIS A 232 15.97 -4.24 -7.16
C HIS A 232 15.04 -5.02 -6.22
N LEU A 233 13.83 -4.53 -5.95
CA LEU A 233 12.82 -5.23 -5.15
C LEU A 233 12.24 -6.43 -5.89
N LEU A 234 12.09 -6.36 -7.21
CA LEU A 234 11.52 -7.46 -8.01
C LEU A 234 12.49 -8.61 -8.28
N GLY A 235 13.70 -8.58 -7.71
CA GLY A 235 14.70 -9.63 -7.92
C GLY A 235 15.18 -9.72 -9.37
N ARG A 236 14.78 -8.77 -10.23
CA ARG A 236 15.53 -8.48 -11.45
C ARG A 236 16.85 -7.92 -10.96
N ARG A 237 17.84 -8.81 -10.77
CA ARG A 237 19.25 -8.43 -10.82
C ARG A 237 19.34 -7.55 -12.04
N SER A 238 19.53 -6.25 -11.81
CA SER A 238 19.77 -5.33 -12.90
C SER A 238 20.89 -5.94 -13.74
N THR A 239 20.89 -5.55 -14.99
CA THR A 239 21.87 -5.76 -16.04
C THR A 239 23.35 -5.64 -15.62
N GLY A 240 23.68 -5.40 -14.35
CA GLY A 240 24.96 -5.66 -13.66
C GLY A 240 25.73 -6.88 -14.14
N PHE A 241 25.10 -8.04 -14.40
CA PHE A 241 25.83 -9.18 -14.96
C PHE A 241 26.33 -8.91 -16.39
N PHE A 242 25.52 -8.25 -17.22
CA PHE A 242 25.90 -7.86 -18.57
C PHE A 242 26.88 -6.68 -18.59
N THR A 243 26.77 -5.69 -17.70
CA THR A 243 27.77 -4.62 -17.59
C THR A 243 29.11 -5.11 -17.03
N LEU A 244 29.11 -6.11 -16.14
CA LEU A 244 30.33 -6.72 -15.61
C LEU A 244 30.98 -7.67 -16.64
N ILE A 245 30.18 -8.34 -17.48
CA ILE A 245 30.69 -9.07 -18.65
C ILE A 245 31.20 -8.09 -19.72
N ALA A 246 30.46 -7.04 -20.04
CA ALA A 246 30.85 -6.06 -21.05
C ALA A 246 32.15 -5.33 -20.64
N SER A 247 32.31 -4.94 -19.37
CA SER A 247 33.55 -4.32 -18.89
C SER A 247 34.74 -5.28 -18.94
N ARG A 248 34.53 -6.57 -18.63
CA ARG A 248 35.56 -7.61 -18.77
C ARG A 248 35.93 -7.88 -20.23
N ILE A 249 34.96 -7.89 -21.14
CA ILE A 249 35.18 -8.05 -22.59
C ILE A 249 35.96 -6.85 -23.13
N VAL A 250 35.58 -5.62 -22.77
CA VAL A 250 36.27 -4.40 -23.20
C VAL A 250 37.71 -4.38 -22.70
N ASN A 251 37.95 -4.74 -21.43
CA ASN A 251 39.32 -4.84 -20.90
C ASN A 251 40.12 -5.95 -21.58
N PHE A 252 39.50 -7.09 -21.88
CA PHE A 252 40.17 -8.17 -22.62
C PHE A 252 40.61 -7.71 -24.02
N PHE A 253 39.74 -7.03 -24.77
CA PHE A 253 40.09 -6.50 -26.08
C PHE A 253 41.16 -5.42 -26.03
N ARG A 254 41.16 -4.57 -24.98
CA ARG A 254 42.22 -3.59 -24.77
C ARG A 254 43.58 -4.25 -24.58
N ILE A 255 43.67 -5.26 -23.70
CA ILE A 255 44.90 -6.03 -23.47
C ILE A 255 45.36 -6.73 -24.75
N LEU A 256 44.42 -7.30 -25.52
CA LEU A 256 44.73 -7.97 -26.78
C LEU A 256 45.28 -7.00 -27.84
N ILE A 257 44.70 -5.80 -27.94
CA ILE A 257 45.18 -4.74 -28.86
C ILE A 257 46.58 -4.27 -28.46
N ASP A 258 46.83 -4.08 -27.17
CA ASP A 258 48.13 -3.67 -26.66
C ASP A 258 49.20 -4.76 -26.91
N PHE A 259 48.83 -6.04 -26.82
CA PHE A 259 49.71 -7.17 -27.16
C PHE A 259 50.03 -7.27 -28.66
N ILE A 260 49.08 -6.93 -29.55
CA ILE A 260 49.30 -6.97 -31.00
C ILE A 260 50.19 -5.80 -31.48
N LYS A 261 50.20 -4.68 -30.75
CA LYS A 261 50.92 -3.46 -31.12
C LYS A 261 52.36 -3.38 -30.59
N GLY A 262 52.75 -4.26 -29.68
CA GLY A 262 54.11 -4.36 -29.14
C GLY A 262 54.90 -5.48 -29.79
#